data_AF-A0A0D0DPI7-F1
#
_entry.id   AF-A0A0D0DPI7-F1
#
_cell.length_a   1.000
_cell.length_b   1.000
_cell.length_c   1.000
_cell.angle_alpha   90.00
_cell.angle_beta   90.00
_cell.angle_gamma   90.00
#
_symmetry.space_group_name_H-M   'P 1'
#
loop_
_entity.id
_entity.type
_entity.pdbx_description
1 polymer ?
#
loop_
_entity_poly.entity_id
_entity_poly.type
_entity_poly.pdbx_seq_one_letter_code
_entity_poly.pdbx_strand_id
1 'polypeptide(L)'
;RAMISLRAEEDTLVQYWALEKDHLKVSTAVLDPNAQGHWDLTLAWFWTMDVQRGAEPNNWMSEFYWGHWLRAKALKNRWEEEVELLRAEGKWTINPFDYKASTVPQESALRDCKPSAHL
;
A
#
# COMPACT_ATOMS: atom_id res chain seq x y z
N ARG A 1 31.06 13.45 -3.51
CA ARG A 1 32.53 13.44 -3.28
C ARG A 1 33.09 14.69 -2.58
N ALA A 2 32.40 15.85 -2.60
CA ALA A 2 32.90 17.07 -1.97
C ALA A 2 33.19 16.92 -0.46
N MET A 3 32.28 16.31 0.31
CA MET A 3 32.46 16.13 1.77
C MET A 3 33.66 15.25 2.14
N ILE A 4 33.92 14.19 1.37
CA ILE A 4 35.11 13.33 1.52
C ILE A 4 36.39 14.14 1.21
N SER A 5 36.34 15.00 0.19
CA SER A 5 37.47 15.88 -0.16
C SER A 5 37.74 16.97 0.89
N LEU A 6 36.72 17.35 1.65
CA LEU A 6 36.80 18.35 2.73
C LEU A 6 37.19 17.74 4.09
N ARG A 7 37.47 16.43 4.15
CA ARG A 7 37.72 15.69 5.41
C ARG A 7 36.65 15.96 6.47
N ALA A 8 35.39 15.94 6.05
CA ALA A 8 34.27 16.03 7.00
C ALA A 8 34.37 14.92 8.06
N GLU A 9 33.94 15.22 9.27
CA GLU A 9 33.95 14.28 10.40
C GLU A 9 33.15 13.02 10.08
N GLU A 10 33.58 11.88 10.61
CA GLU A 10 32.99 10.58 10.28
C GLU A 10 31.49 10.53 10.64
N ASP A 11 31.10 11.18 11.74
CA ASP A 11 29.71 11.37 12.15
C ASP A 11 28.88 12.13 11.11
N THR A 12 29.48 13.10 10.42
CA THR A 12 28.83 13.86 9.34
C THR A 12 28.70 13.02 8.06
N LEU A 13 29.64 12.12 7.80
CA LEU A 13 29.61 11.21 6.64
C LEU A 13 28.63 10.04 6.84
N VAL A 14 28.42 9.60 8.08
CA VAL A 14 27.36 8.65 8.44
C VAL A 14 26.00 9.29 8.28
N GLN A 15 25.86 10.57 8.71
CA GLN A 15 24.61 11.30 8.56
C GLN A 15 24.31 11.66 7.11
N TYR A 16 25.30 12.08 6.31
CA TYR A 16 25.10 12.51 4.93
C TYR A 16 25.89 11.60 3.99
N TRP A 17 25.23 10.56 3.48
CA TRP A 17 25.82 9.62 2.53
C TRP A 17 26.46 10.31 1.31
N ALA A 18 27.40 9.61 0.68
CA ALA A 18 28.07 10.13 -0.50
C ALA A 18 27.07 10.35 -1.64
N LEU A 19 26.92 11.60 -2.08
CA LEU A 19 26.20 11.93 -3.32
C LEU A 19 26.94 11.37 -4.54
N GLU A 20 26.29 10.42 -5.19
CA GLU A 20 26.66 9.86 -6.48
C GLU A 20 25.84 10.51 -7.60
N LYS A 21 26.35 10.45 -8.83
CA LYS A 21 25.69 11.09 -9.98
C LYS A 21 24.31 10.48 -10.25
N ASP A 22 24.11 9.21 -9.95
CA ASP A 22 22.82 8.54 -10.10
C ASP A 22 21.75 9.05 -9.14
N HIS A 23 22.15 9.58 -7.97
CA HIS A 23 21.25 10.22 -7.00
C HIS A 23 20.83 11.64 -7.43
N LEU A 24 21.52 12.25 -8.40
CA LEU A 24 21.25 13.60 -8.91
C LEU A 24 20.34 13.60 -10.14
N LYS A 25 19.84 12.43 -10.56
CA LYS A 25 18.80 12.38 -11.61
C LYS A 25 17.58 13.12 -11.09
N VAL A 26 17.19 14.16 -11.82
CA VAL A 26 16.05 15.01 -11.48
C VAL A 26 14.82 14.13 -11.34
N SER A 27 14.33 13.99 -10.10
CA SER A 27 13.01 13.42 -9.88
C SER A 27 12.00 14.46 -10.30
N THR A 28 11.38 14.29 -11.47
CA THR A 28 10.34 15.19 -11.99
C THR A 28 9.17 15.33 -11.00
N ALA A 29 8.97 14.34 -10.11
CA ALA A 29 8.01 14.42 -9.01
C ALA A 29 8.27 15.56 -8.00
N VAL A 30 9.49 16.10 -7.95
CA VAL A 30 9.83 17.28 -7.12
C VAL A 30 9.49 18.60 -7.85
N LEU A 31 9.54 18.61 -9.18
CA LEU A 31 9.25 19.80 -10.00
C LEU A 31 7.76 19.98 -10.25
N ASP A 32 7.03 18.88 -10.42
CA ASP A 32 5.57 18.88 -10.50
C ASP A 32 5.02 17.75 -9.62
N PRO A 33 4.69 18.06 -8.35
CA PRO A 33 4.12 17.06 -7.46
C PRO A 33 2.74 16.58 -7.92
N ASN A 34 2.06 17.31 -8.82
CA ASN A 34 0.73 16.98 -9.33
C ASN A 34 0.74 16.34 -10.73
N ALA A 35 1.92 16.12 -11.32
CA ALA A 35 2.04 15.42 -12.59
C ALA A 35 1.54 13.97 -12.46
N GLN A 36 0.58 13.62 -13.30
CA GLN A 36 0.00 12.29 -13.41
C GLN A 36 1.04 11.32 -14.01
N GLY A 37 1.34 10.22 -13.32
CA GLY A 37 2.24 9.16 -13.83
C GLY A 37 3.55 8.94 -13.06
N HIS A 38 3.78 9.64 -11.95
CA HIS A 38 4.99 9.49 -11.12
C HIS A 38 4.89 8.45 -9.99
N TRP A 39 4.24 7.32 -10.24
CA TRP A 39 4.00 6.27 -9.24
C TRP A 39 5.26 5.46 -8.88
N ASP A 40 6.37 5.60 -9.63
CA ASP A 40 7.59 4.78 -9.47
C ASP A 40 8.86 5.59 -9.17
N LEU A 41 8.77 6.90 -8.96
CA LEU A 41 9.95 7.68 -8.60
C LEU A 41 10.23 7.55 -7.11
N THR A 42 11.07 6.56 -6.77
CA THR A 42 11.76 6.53 -5.47
C THR A 42 12.52 7.85 -5.33
N LEU A 43 12.10 8.70 -4.40
CA LEU A 43 12.82 9.93 -4.10
C LEU A 43 14.27 9.60 -3.74
N ALA A 44 15.21 10.43 -4.20
CA ALA A 44 16.60 10.30 -3.78
C ALA A 44 16.68 10.40 -2.25
N TRP A 45 17.54 9.58 -1.63
CA TRP A 45 17.63 9.43 -0.16
C TRP A 45 17.82 10.77 0.59
N PHE A 46 18.42 11.78 -0.03
CA PHE A 46 18.61 13.09 0.59
C PHE A 46 17.29 13.86 0.79
N TRP A 47 16.26 13.56 0.00
CA TRP A 47 14.89 14.05 0.21
C TRP A 47 14.12 13.26 1.26
N THR A 48 14.69 12.18 1.80
CA THR A 48 14.14 11.46 2.95
C THR A 48 14.91 11.73 4.23
N MET A 49 15.95 12.58 4.16
CA MET A 49 16.71 12.94 5.34
C MET A 49 15.96 13.95 6.19
N ASP A 50 15.95 13.68 7.49
CA ASP A 50 15.44 14.60 8.49
C ASP A 50 16.43 15.76 8.67
N VAL A 51 16.22 16.84 7.91
CA VAL A 51 17.00 18.08 7.99
C VAL A 51 16.64 18.88 9.28
N GLN A 52 15.68 18.43 10.08
CA GLN A 52 15.13 19.20 11.21
C GLN A 52 16.03 19.28 12.45
N ARG A 53 17.25 18.70 12.47
CA ARG A 53 18.14 18.76 13.64
C ARG A 53 18.77 20.14 13.92
N GLY A 54 18.24 21.23 13.34
CA GLY A 54 18.71 22.59 13.58
C GLY A 54 18.33 23.64 12.52
N ALA A 55 17.54 23.30 11.51
CA ALA A 55 17.05 24.25 10.50
C ALA A 55 15.59 24.65 10.80
N GLU A 56 15.28 25.94 10.66
CA GLU A 56 13.90 26.45 10.69
C GLU A 56 13.01 25.63 9.73
N PRO A 57 11.76 25.29 10.12
CA PRO A 57 10.87 24.50 9.29
C PRO A 57 10.59 25.23 7.99
N ASN A 58 11.27 24.78 6.95
CA ASN A 58 11.00 25.11 5.57
C ASN A 58 9.53 24.76 5.26
N ASN A 59 8.67 25.78 5.09
CA ASN A 59 7.23 25.59 4.82
C ASN A 59 6.98 24.72 3.58
N TRP A 60 7.77 24.89 2.53
CA TRP A 60 7.67 24.12 1.30
C TRP A 60 7.98 22.62 1.52
N MET A 61 9.00 22.28 2.30
CA MET A 61 9.34 20.90 2.61
C MET A 61 8.24 20.24 3.44
N SER A 62 7.68 20.96 4.41
CA SER A 62 6.54 20.47 5.19
C SER A 62 5.32 20.15 4.32
N GLU A 63 4.98 21.03 3.37
CA GLU A 63 3.89 20.80 2.41
C GLU A 63 4.17 19.60 1.50
N PHE A 64 5.41 19.47 1.01
CA PHE A 64 5.83 18.34 0.17
C PHE A 64 5.70 17.00 0.91
N TYR A 65 6.23 16.90 2.13
CA TYR A 65 6.13 15.68 2.94
C TYR A 65 4.68 15.38 3.33
N TRP A 66 3.89 16.40 3.65
CA TRP A 66 2.48 16.23 3.99
C TRP A 66 1.67 15.71 2.81
N GLY A 67 1.88 16.24 1.60
CA GLY A 67 1.25 15.74 0.38
C GLY A 67 1.61 14.29 0.07
N HIS A 68 2.88 13.91 0.23
CA HIS A 68 3.33 12.53 0.04
C HIS A 68 2.73 11.58 1.09
N TRP A 69 2.70 12.00 2.35
CA TRP A 69 2.08 11.26 3.45
C TRP A 69 0.58 11.05 3.23
N LEU A 70 -0.15 12.08 2.79
CA LEU A 70 -1.58 11.98 2.48
C LEU A 70 -1.86 10.95 1.39
N ARG A 71 -1.02 10.89 0.35
CA ARG A 71 -1.15 9.89 -0.72
C ARG A 71 -0.88 8.48 -0.22
N ALA A 72 0.20 8.28 0.54
CA ALA A 72 0.50 6.98 1.15
C ALA A 72 -0.62 6.52 2.08
N LYS A 73 -1.19 7.44 2.87
CA LYS A 73 -2.34 7.17 3.73
C LYS A 73 -3.59 6.80 2.94
N ALA A 74 -3.90 7.53 1.86
CA ALA A 74 -5.04 7.21 1.00
C ALA A 74 -4.90 5.84 0.34
N LEU A 75 -3.70 5.46 -0.12
CA LEU A 75 -3.42 4.14 -0.66
C LEU A 75 -3.62 3.04 0.39
N LYS A 76 -3.09 3.24 1.60
CA LYS A 76 -3.29 2.31 2.72
C LYS A 76 -4.77 2.12 3.04
N ASN A 77 -5.52 3.22 3.17
CA ASN A 77 -6.96 3.18 3.45
C ASN A 77 -7.71 2.41 2.36
N ARG A 78 -7.40 2.66 1.08
CA ARG A 78 -8.00 1.93 -0.05
C ARG A 78 -7.72 0.44 0.03
N TRP A 79 -6.48 0.04 0.34
CA TRP A 79 -6.15 -1.38 0.52
C TRP A 79 -6.90 -2.01 1.69
N GLU A 80 -7.05 -1.29 2.80
CA GLU A 80 -7.85 -1.76 3.95
C GLU A 80 -9.32 -1.94 3.59
N GLU A 81 -9.90 -1.00 2.85
CA GLU A 81 -11.27 -1.12 2.32
C GLU A 81 -11.42 -2.31 1.37
N GLU A 82 -10.47 -2.49 0.45
CA GLU A 82 -10.49 -3.58 -0.53
C GLU A 82 -10.41 -4.96 0.14
N VAL A 83 -9.60 -5.10 1.20
CA VAL A 83 -9.54 -6.34 1.99
C VAL A 83 -10.90 -6.68 2.59
N GLU A 84 -11.61 -5.70 3.15
CA GLU A 84 -12.93 -5.94 3.74
C GLU A 84 -13.98 -6.27 2.67
N LEU A 85 -13.96 -5.57 1.53
CA LEU A 85 -14.83 -5.84 0.39
C LEU A 85 -14.62 -7.28 -0.13
N LEU A 86 -13.38 -7.70 -0.36
CA LEU A 86 -13.07 -9.06 -0.81
C LEU A 86 -13.55 -10.12 0.19
N ARG A 87 -13.48 -9.82 1.49
CA ARG A 87 -13.99 -10.72 2.54
C ARG A 87 -15.51 -10.85 2.50
N ALA A 88 -16.21 -9.74 2.27
CA ALA A 88 -17.65 -9.73 2.09
C ALA A 88 -18.07 -10.46 0.80
N GLU A 89 -17.40 -10.21 -0.32
CA GLU A 89 -17.62 -10.89 -1.59
C GLU A 89 -17.39 -12.40 -1.50
N GLY A 90 -16.34 -12.83 -0.78
CA GLY A 90 -16.09 -14.23 -0.51
C GLY A 90 -17.26 -14.90 0.22
N LYS A 91 -17.78 -14.26 1.28
CA LYS A 91 -18.97 -14.75 1.98
C LYS A 91 -20.20 -14.78 1.07
N TRP A 92 -20.42 -13.73 0.27
CA TRP A 92 -21.54 -13.66 -0.68
C TRP A 92 -21.48 -14.79 -1.71
N THR A 93 -20.28 -15.18 -2.15
CA THR A 93 -20.09 -16.27 -3.10
C THR A 93 -20.41 -17.63 -2.49
N ILE A 94 -20.09 -17.84 -1.20
CA ILE A 94 -20.31 -19.12 -0.50
C ILE A 94 -21.78 -19.28 -0.05
N ASN A 95 -22.42 -18.21 0.42
CA ASN A 95 -23.80 -18.21 0.91
C ASN A 95 -24.83 -18.97 0.05
N PRO A 96 -24.88 -18.82 -1.30
CA PRO A 96 -25.83 -19.58 -2.11
C PRO A 96 -25.55 -21.09 -2.09
N PHE A 97 -24.29 -21.51 -2.02
CA PHE A 97 -23.93 -22.93 -1.90
C PHE A 97 -24.32 -23.49 -0.54
N ASP A 98 -24.06 -22.75 0.54
CA ASP A 98 -24.47 -23.15 1.90
C ASP A 98 -26.00 -23.23 2.04
N TYR A 99 -26.72 -22.26 1.45
CA TYR A 99 -28.18 -22.30 1.38
C TYR A 99 -28.67 -23.53 0.61
N LYS A 100 -28.08 -23.84 -0.55
CA LYS A 100 -28.43 -25.04 -1.32
C LYS A 100 -28.12 -26.32 -0.53
N ALA A 101 -26.97 -26.40 0.14
CA ALA A 101 -26.58 -27.55 0.95
C ALA A 101 -27.50 -27.79 2.16
N SER A 102 -27.96 -26.71 2.82
CA SER A 102 -28.90 -26.78 3.94
C SER A 102 -30.37 -26.99 3.53
N THR A 103 -30.73 -26.60 2.30
CA THR A 103 -32.07 -26.79 1.71
C THR A 103 -32.19 -28.02 0.83
N VAL A 104 -31.23 -28.95 0.88
CA VAL A 104 -31.47 -30.33 0.47
C VAL A 104 -31.97 -31.10 1.71
N PRO A 105 -33.29 -31.23 1.94
CA PRO A 105 -33.82 -32.30 2.77
C PRO A 105 -33.34 -33.64 2.25
N GLN A 106 -33.34 -34.63 3.15
CA GLN A 106 -33.28 -36.06 2.90
C GLN A 106 -34.36 -36.53 1.90
N GLU A 107 -34.36 -36.02 0.68
CA GLU A 107 -35.28 -36.39 -0.40
C GLU A 107 -34.94 -37.79 -0.95
N SER A 108 -33.89 -38.42 -0.42
CA SER A 108 -33.63 -39.85 -0.49
C SER A 108 -34.46 -40.66 0.52
N ALA A 109 -34.90 -40.11 1.66
CA ALA A 109 -35.65 -40.85 2.68
C ALA A 109 -37.15 -40.99 2.40
N LEU A 110 -37.73 -40.19 1.49
CA LEU A 110 -39.14 -40.29 1.08
C LEU A 110 -39.35 -41.10 -0.21
N ARG A 111 -38.27 -41.47 -0.92
CA ARG A 111 -38.36 -42.35 -2.11
C ARG A 111 -38.37 -43.85 -1.78
N ASP A 112 -38.08 -44.22 -0.55
CA ASP A 112 -37.97 -45.64 -0.11
C ASP A 112 -39.24 -46.21 0.53
N CYS A 113 -40.30 -45.40 0.74
CA CYS A 113 -41.59 -45.86 1.26
C CYS A 113 -42.66 -45.96 0.17
N LYS A 114 -42.51 -46.89 -0.77
CA LYS A 114 -43.63 -47.37 -1.59
C LYS A 114 -44.09 -48.73 -1.04
N PRO A 115 -45.29 -48.85 -0.44
CA PRO A 115 -45.76 -50.15 0.01
C PRO A 115 -46.01 -51.04 -1.21
N SER A 116 -45.36 -52.20 -1.24
CA SER A 116 -45.68 -53.29 -2.17
C SER A 116 -47.09 -53.79 -1.85
N ALA A 117 -48.09 -53.25 -2.54
CA ALA A 117 -49.37 -53.92 -2.69
C ALA A 117 -49.23 -54.93 -3.83
N HIS A 118 -48.91 -56.17 -3.47
CA HIS A 118 -49.10 -57.32 -4.36
C HIS A 118 -50.32 -58.11 -3.89
N LEU A 119 -51.25 -58.28 -4.83
CA LEU A 119 -52.35 -59.25 -4.85
C LEU A 119 -51.83 -60.68 -4.67
#